data_AF-A0A7X7A1K2-F1
#
_entry.id   AF-A0A7X7A1K2-F1
#
_cell.length_a   1.000
_cell.length_b   1.000
_cell.length_c   1.000
_cell.angle_alpha   90.00
_cell.angle_beta   90.00
_cell.angle_gamma   90.00
#
_symmetry.space_group_name_H-M   'P 1'
#
loop_
_entity.id
_entity.type
_entity.pdbx_description
1 polymer ?
#
loop_
_entity_poly.entity_id
_entity_poly.type
_entity_poly.pdbx_seq_one_letter_code
_entity_poly.pdbx_strand_id
1 'polypeptide(L)'
;YDLRGNRSSSVFNYKKKELIKQTIEWLGNTPLPIFVKDNPNAFCVVNESINGEYTVATVVSMCADTFDSYTLEVSPELAEAKIEVLGNSGLWEKREVIRDGRKIKFRDELHYLSPVVLKFSK
;
A
#
# COMPACT_ATOMS: atom_id res chain seq x y z
N TYR A 1 -19.33 4.80 -12.84
CA TYR A 1 -18.76 6.17 -12.85
C TYR A 1 -18.61 6.63 -14.29
N ASP A 2 -19.45 7.57 -14.72
CA ASP A 2 -19.21 8.30 -15.97
C ASP A 2 -18.10 9.33 -15.72
N LEU A 3 -17.00 9.21 -16.46
CA LEU A 3 -15.75 9.94 -16.25
C LEU A 3 -15.34 10.75 -17.50
N ARG A 4 -16.22 10.86 -18.49
CA ARG A 4 -15.97 11.62 -19.73
C ARG A 4 -16.01 13.12 -19.43
N GLY A 5 -14.90 13.65 -18.88
CA GLY A 5 -14.74 15.08 -18.57
C GLY A 5 -14.01 15.39 -17.27
N ASN A 6 -13.68 14.39 -16.44
CA ASN A 6 -12.99 14.63 -15.18
C ASN A 6 -11.50 14.92 -15.41
N ARG A 7 -11.09 16.19 -15.27
CA ARG A 7 -9.71 16.67 -15.40
C ARG A 7 -8.89 16.57 -14.09
N SER A 8 -9.42 15.90 -13.06
CA SER A 8 -8.69 15.72 -11.81
C SER A 8 -7.41 14.90 -12.03
N SER A 9 -6.27 15.47 -11.63
CA SER A 9 -4.98 14.79 -11.62
C SER A 9 -5.03 13.50 -10.79
N SER A 10 -5.80 13.48 -9.70
CA SER A 10 -6.02 12.31 -8.85
C SER A 10 -6.64 11.13 -9.60
N VAL A 11 -7.67 11.36 -10.41
CA VAL A 11 -8.32 10.29 -11.20
C VAL A 11 -7.38 9.76 -12.29
N PHE A 12 -6.62 10.65 -12.93
CA PHE A 12 -5.64 10.28 -13.94
C PHE A 12 -4.49 9.45 -13.33
N ASN A 13 -3.96 9.89 -12.19
CA ASN A 13 -2.88 9.19 -11.48
C ASN A 13 -3.33 7.80 -11.01
N TYR A 14 -4.54 7.69 -10.45
CA TYR A 14 -5.10 6.40 -10.05
C TYR A 14 -5.18 5.42 -11.23
N LYS A 15 -5.73 5.85 -12.36
CA LYS A 15 -5.85 5.02 -13.57
C LYS A 15 -4.49 4.57 -14.09
N LYS A 16 -3.52 5.47 -14.16
CA LYS A 16 -2.15 5.13 -14.57
C LYS A 16 -1.52 4.10 -13.64
N LYS A 17 -1.71 4.27 -12.33
CA LYS A 17 -1.18 3.38 -11.31
C LYS A 17 -1.79 1.97 -11.42
N GLU A 18 -3.09 1.86 -11.62
CA GLU A 18 -3.78 0.57 -11.85
C GLU A 18 -3.29 -0.09 -13.15
N LEU A 19 -3.14 0.67 -14.25
CA LEU A 19 -2.60 0.16 -15.50
C LEU A 19 -1.17 -0.37 -15.35
N ILE A 20 -0.32 0.35 -14.62
CA ILE A 20 1.06 -0.07 -14.32
C ILE A 20 1.04 -1.38 -13.50
N LYS A 21 0.21 -1.46 -12.44
CA LYS A 21 0.01 -2.70 -11.67
C LYS A 21 -0.33 -3.86 -12.59
N GLN A 22 -1.40 -3.73 -13.37
CA GLN A 22 -1.87 -4.81 -14.25
C GLN A 22 -0.80 -5.24 -15.26
N THR A 23 -0.04 -4.27 -15.80
CA THR A 23 1.05 -4.55 -16.73
C THR A 23 2.17 -5.34 -16.07
N ILE A 24 2.58 -4.96 -14.85
CA ILE A 24 3.63 -5.67 -14.11
C ILE A 24 3.17 -7.08 -13.74
N GLU A 25 1.94 -7.21 -13.21
CA GLU A 25 1.39 -8.53 -12.85
C GLU A 25 1.24 -9.45 -14.05
N TRP A 26 0.85 -8.91 -15.21
CA TRP A 26 0.75 -9.66 -16.46
C TRP A 26 2.13 -10.11 -16.97
N LEU A 27 3.13 -9.23 -16.97
CA LEU A 27 4.49 -9.57 -17.42
C LEU A 27 5.20 -10.55 -16.48
N GLY A 28 4.99 -10.42 -15.17
CA GLY A 28 5.59 -11.30 -14.16
C GLY A 28 4.83 -12.61 -13.96
N ASN A 29 3.58 -12.70 -14.44
CA ASN A 29 2.64 -13.79 -14.15
C ASN A 29 2.48 -14.06 -12.63
N THR A 30 2.60 -13.01 -11.83
CA THR A 30 2.51 -13.04 -10.37
C THR A 30 1.85 -11.76 -9.86
N PRO A 31 1.05 -11.82 -8.78
CA PRO A 31 0.49 -10.62 -8.16
C PRO A 31 1.61 -9.75 -7.57
N LEU A 32 1.43 -8.43 -7.57
CA LEU A 32 2.35 -7.56 -6.84
C LEU A 32 2.29 -7.90 -5.33
N PRO A 33 3.43 -7.92 -4.62
CA PRO A 33 3.43 -8.19 -3.19
C PRO A 33 2.52 -7.24 -2.42
N ILE A 34 2.61 -5.93 -2.71
CA ILE A 34 1.81 -4.88 -2.06
C ILE A 34 1.50 -3.77 -3.05
N PHE A 35 0.27 -3.28 -3.02
CA PHE A 35 -0.22 -2.17 -3.82
C PHE A 35 -1.10 -1.25 -2.98
N VAL A 36 -0.84 0.06 -2.97
CA VAL A 36 -1.70 1.02 -2.27
C VAL A 36 -2.97 1.29 -3.09
N LYS A 37 -4.14 0.91 -2.56
CA LYS A 37 -5.46 1.07 -3.19
C LYS A 37 -6.14 2.36 -2.71
N ASP A 38 -7.07 2.88 -3.50
CA ASP A 38 -7.97 4.01 -3.17
C ASP A 38 -7.29 5.37 -2.89
N ASN A 39 -5.96 5.43 -2.72
CA ASN A 39 -5.18 6.66 -2.56
C ASN A 39 -4.32 6.92 -3.81
N PRO A 40 -4.72 7.85 -4.70
CA PRO A 40 -4.13 8.02 -6.04
C PRO A 40 -2.69 8.52 -6.03
N ASN A 41 -2.34 9.36 -5.05
CA ASN A 41 -1.03 9.98 -4.92
C ASN A 41 -0.18 9.30 -3.82
N ALA A 42 -0.61 8.14 -3.32
CA ALA A 42 0.19 7.35 -2.40
C ALA A 42 0.86 6.19 -3.14
N PHE A 43 2.10 5.90 -2.77
CA PHE A 43 2.92 4.85 -3.38
C PHE A 43 3.59 4.02 -2.29
N CYS A 44 4.05 2.83 -2.66
CA CYS A 44 4.82 2.00 -1.75
C CYS A 44 6.11 1.50 -2.41
N VAL A 45 7.15 1.40 -1.61
CA VAL A 45 8.37 0.65 -1.94
C VAL A 45 8.36 -0.62 -1.11
N VAL A 46 8.57 -1.76 -1.75
CA VAL A 46 8.54 -3.07 -1.10
C VAL A 46 9.94 -3.67 -1.15
N ASN A 47 10.41 -4.16 -0.01
CA ASN A 47 11.67 -4.86 0.14
C ASN A 47 11.40 -6.21 0.81
N GLU A 48 11.82 -7.29 0.18
CA GLU A 48 11.72 -8.63 0.74
C GLU A 48 13.03 -9.00 1.44
N SER A 49 12.95 -9.70 2.56
CA SER A 49 14.14 -10.22 3.22
C SER A 49 14.79 -11.31 2.35
N ILE A 50 16.12 -11.42 2.41
CA ILE A 50 16.89 -12.39 1.61
C ILE A 50 16.38 -13.84 1.78
N ASN A 51 15.90 -14.16 2.99
CA ASN A 51 15.37 -15.47 3.36
C ASN A 51 13.83 -15.59 3.20
N GLY A 52 13.13 -14.53 2.79
CA GLY A 52 11.67 -14.53 2.62
C GLY A 52 10.86 -14.70 3.92
N GLU A 53 11.47 -14.40 5.07
CA GLU A 53 10.83 -14.44 6.39
C GLU A 53 9.95 -13.21 6.65
N TYR A 54 10.32 -12.07 6.09
CA TYR A 54 9.54 -10.84 6.23
C TYR A 54 9.64 -9.94 4.99
N THR A 55 8.62 -9.11 4.82
CA THR A 55 8.53 -8.08 3.78
C THR A 55 8.34 -6.73 4.45
N VAL A 56 9.17 -5.75 4.08
CA VAL A 56 9.06 -4.36 4.56
C VAL A 56 8.46 -3.50 3.45
N ALA A 57 7.41 -2.77 3.79
CA ALA A 57 6.75 -1.83 2.89
C ALA A 57 6.85 -0.42 3.43
N THR A 58 7.35 0.51 2.62
CA THR A 58 7.34 1.94 2.95
C THR A 58 6.26 2.61 2.12
N VAL A 59 5.17 3.04 2.76
CA VAL A 59 4.04 3.74 2.13
C VAL A 59 4.25 5.24 2.29
N VAL A 60 4.20 5.99 1.19
CA VAL A 60 4.36 7.45 1.20
C VAL A 60 3.22 8.13 0.44
N SER A 61 2.61 9.15 1.03
CA SER A 61 1.67 10.03 0.34
C SER A 61 2.41 11.21 -0.27
N MET A 62 2.15 11.47 -1.55
CA MET A 62 2.52 12.71 -2.24
C MET A 62 1.33 13.68 -2.34
N CYS A 63 0.27 13.45 -1.57
CA CYS A 63 -0.87 14.36 -1.46
C CYS A 63 -0.65 15.34 -0.31
N ALA A 64 -0.91 16.63 -0.54
CA ALA A 64 -0.83 17.65 0.50
C ALA A 64 -1.85 17.43 1.63
N ASP A 65 -3.04 16.94 1.27
CA ASP A 65 -4.08 16.56 2.23
C ASP A 65 -3.74 15.24 2.92
N THR A 66 -3.92 15.21 4.25
CA THR A 66 -3.82 13.99 5.05
C THR A 66 -4.98 13.05 4.73
N PHE A 67 -4.71 11.76 4.63
CA PHE A 67 -5.74 10.74 4.59
C PHE A 67 -5.89 10.08 5.96
N ASP A 68 -7.11 9.98 6.49
CA ASP A 68 -7.38 9.34 7.80
C ASP A 68 -7.26 7.81 7.76
N SER A 69 -7.11 7.24 6.57
CA SER A 69 -6.90 5.81 6.37
C SER A 69 -6.29 5.54 5.00
N TYR A 70 -5.68 4.37 4.87
CA TYR A 70 -5.20 3.86 3.59
C TYR A 70 -5.44 2.35 3.49
N THR A 71 -5.59 1.88 2.26
CA THR A 71 -5.83 0.46 1.97
C THR A 71 -4.66 -0.11 1.19
N LEU A 72 -4.15 -1.26 1.60
CA LEU A 72 -3.19 -2.04 0.84
C LEU A 72 -3.89 -3.26 0.26
N GLU A 73 -3.73 -3.50 -1.03
CA GLU A 73 -4.01 -4.79 -1.65
C GLU A 73 -2.70 -5.58 -1.68
N VAL A 74 -2.70 -6.79 -1.13
CA VAL A 74 -1.48 -7.60 -0.97
C VAL A 74 -1.54 -8.91 -1.77
N SER A 75 -0.40 -9.56 -1.97
CA SER A 75 -0.33 -10.91 -2.53
C SER A 75 -0.99 -11.92 -1.58
N PRO A 76 -1.46 -13.08 -2.09
CA PRO A 76 -2.11 -14.10 -1.26
C PRO A 76 -1.27 -14.56 -0.06
N GLU A 77 0.06 -14.59 -0.20
CA GLU A 77 0.98 -15.03 0.86
C GLU A 77 1.08 -14.03 2.03
N LEU A 78 0.72 -12.77 1.80
CA LEU A 78 0.78 -11.69 2.80
C LEU A 78 -0.59 -11.36 3.41
N ALA A 79 -1.68 -11.95 2.91
CA ALA A 79 -3.04 -11.62 3.36
C ALA A 79 -3.25 -11.83 4.87
N GLU A 80 -2.70 -12.93 5.40
CA GLU A 80 -2.79 -13.32 6.80
C GLU A 80 -1.50 -13.04 7.60
N ALA A 81 -0.55 -12.33 6.99
CA ALA A 81 0.71 -12.00 7.66
C ALA A 81 0.48 -11.17 8.92
N LYS A 82 1.36 -11.35 9.91
CA LYS A 82 1.46 -10.45 11.07
C LYS A 82 2.02 -9.13 10.59
N ILE A 83 1.36 -8.04 10.99
CA ILE A 83 1.71 -6.69 10.56
C ILE A 83 2.16 -5.87 11.76
N GLU A 84 3.33 -5.28 11.61
CA GLU A 84 3.91 -4.35 12.57
C GLU A 84 4.22 -3.03 11.85
N VAL A 85 4.16 -1.93 12.58
CA VAL A 85 4.47 -0.59 12.07
C VAL A 85 5.66 -0.04 12.84
N LEU A 86 6.59 0.58 12.13
CA LEU A 86 7.75 1.22 12.75
C LEU A 86 7.29 2.51 13.44
N GLY A 87 7.36 2.53 14.76
CA GLY A 87 7.07 3.72 15.56
C GLY A 87 8.21 4.74 15.53
N ASN A 88 7.91 5.96 16.00
CA ASN A 88 8.90 7.04 16.10
C ASN A 88 10.05 6.74 17.07
N SER A 89 9.88 5.76 17.97
CA SER A 89 10.91 5.23 18.86
C SER A 89 11.92 4.31 18.15
N GLY A 90 11.67 3.96 16.89
CA GLY A 90 12.44 2.95 16.15
C GLY A 90 12.06 1.51 16.49
N LEU A 91 10.98 1.30 17.27
CA LEU A 91 10.48 -0.02 17.63
C LEU A 91 9.31 -0.44 16.73
N TRP A 92 9.19 -1.74 16.49
CA TRP A 92 8.05 -2.32 15.78
C TRP A 92 6.87 -2.47 16.74
N GLU A 93 5.73 -1.89 16.35
CA GLU A 93 4.49 -1.94 17.12
C GLU A 93 3.42 -2.68 16.34
N LYS A 94 2.68 -3.55 17.02
CA LYS A 94 1.50 -4.17 16.41
C LYS A 94 0.47 -3.10 16.11
N ARG A 95 -0.21 -3.23 14.97
CA ARG A 95 -1.36 -2.40 14.60
C ARG A 95 -2.56 -3.25 14.29
N GLU A 96 -3.71 -2.79 14.76
CA GLU A 96 -4.99 -3.36 14.36
C GLU A 96 -5.30 -2.94 12.93
N VAL A 97 -5.69 -3.92 12.12
CA VAL A 97 -6.04 -3.72 10.72
C VAL A 97 -7.37 -4.39 10.43
N ILE A 98 -8.12 -3.82 9.49
CA ILE A 98 -9.34 -4.45 8.98
C ILE A 98 -8.96 -5.25 7.73
N ARG A 99 -9.24 -6.56 7.73
CA ARG A 99 -8.99 -7.45 6.59
C ARG A 99 -10.28 -7.72 5.82
N ASP A 100 -10.19 -7.67 4.50
CA ASP A 100 -11.21 -8.09 3.53
C ASP A 100 -10.52 -8.85 2.40
N GLY A 101 -10.32 -10.16 2.60
CA GLY A 101 -9.50 -11.00 1.73
C GLY A 101 -8.08 -10.47 1.59
N ARG A 102 -7.69 -10.07 0.37
CA ARG A 102 -6.36 -9.49 0.08
C ARG A 102 -6.26 -7.99 0.36
N LYS A 103 -7.32 -7.36 0.87
CA LYS A 103 -7.31 -5.93 1.22
C LYS A 103 -7.11 -5.76 2.71
N ILE A 104 -6.15 -4.94 3.08
CA ILE A 104 -5.82 -4.62 4.46
C ILE A 104 -5.97 -3.11 4.61
N LYS A 105 -6.94 -2.69 5.42
CA LYS A 105 -7.19 -1.28 5.71
C LYS A 105 -6.57 -0.90 7.05
N PHE A 106 -5.76 0.15 7.01
CA PHE A 106 -5.12 0.79 8.15
C PHE A 106 -5.94 2.02 8.54
N ARG A 107 -6.15 2.23 9.85
CA ARG A 107 -6.84 3.42 10.39
C ARG A 107 -5.85 4.51 10.82
N ASP A 108 -4.59 4.38 10.43
CA ASP A 108 -3.56 5.38 10.71
C ASP A 108 -3.62 6.49 9.65
N GLU A 109 -3.31 7.71 10.08
CA GLU A 109 -3.20 8.86 9.19
C GLU A 109 -1.99 8.71 8.25
N LEU A 110 -2.19 9.09 6.98
CA LEU A 110 -1.14 9.13 5.98
C LEU A 110 -0.90 10.58 5.55
N HIS A 111 0.11 11.20 6.14
CA HIS A 111 0.48 12.59 5.88
C HIS A 111 1.37 12.76 4.64
N TYR A 112 1.40 13.99 4.12
CA TYR A 112 2.28 14.39 3.02
C TYR A 112 3.74 14.14 3.36
N LEU A 113 4.42 13.35 2.51
CA LEU A 113 5.85 13.02 2.61
C LEU A 113 6.28 12.50 3.99
N SER A 114 5.36 11.91 4.76
CA SER A 114 5.64 11.24 6.01
C SER A 114 5.44 9.73 5.80
N PRO A 115 6.51 8.97 5.52
CA PRO A 115 6.38 7.58 5.16
C PRO A 115 5.97 6.73 6.36
N VAL A 116 5.04 5.81 6.15
CA VAL A 116 4.72 4.75 7.11
C VAL A 116 5.47 3.49 6.71
N VAL A 117 6.27 2.95 7.63
CA VAL A 117 7.03 1.72 7.40
C VAL A 117 6.32 0.56 8.08
N LEU A 118 5.98 -0.44 7.27
CA LEU A 118 5.24 -1.63 7.66
C LEU A 118 6.14 -2.85 7.51
N LYS A 119 5.98 -3.81 8.41
CA LYS A 119 6.63 -5.11 8.32
C LYS A 119 5.57 -6.21 8.34
N PHE A 120 5.61 -7.05 7.31
CA PHE A 120 4.78 -8.24 7.15
C PHE A 120 5.65 -9.45 7.46
N SER A 121 5.21 -10.30 8.38
CA SER A 121 5.91 -11.53 8.75
C SER A 121 4.95 -12.72 8.76
N LYS A 122 5.46 -13.89 8.39
CA LYS A 122 4.70 -15.15 8.42
C LYS A 122 4.22 -15.52 9.84
#